data_AF-A0A4Y3NIY9-F1
#
_entry.id   AF-A0A4Y3NIY9-F1
#
_cell.length_a   1.000
_cell.length_b   1.000
_cell.length_c   1.000
_cell.angle_alpha   90.00
_cell.angle_beta   90.00
_cell.angle_gamma   90.00
#
_symmetry.space_group_name_H-M   'P 1'
#
loop_
_entity.id
_entity.type
_entity.pdbx_description
1 polymer ?
#
loop_
_entity_poly.entity_id
_entity_poly.type
_entity_poly.pdbx_seq_one_letter_code
_entity_poly.pdbx_strand_id
1 'polypeptide(L)'
;MVETKPETPAPAEEFEPTPVRTGKSPSPGPLRRAGRFIARIFGPGDLRTGGLLLPALITGVLSALAMIVRLFVPGPAGMADQGDGHALLCSLGVSNVRPWDYGEFTRFIYPNWVPHEFAGEACGAAGSGEALYSSQLAFLWLGKLITPILGWGPGLDTRAVGVVCCLAFGALMAALVAVLPGRASFRILIAALVTVVMADGVFAGFFVSPYPEAAAFLGTLGLMVALLHYWNGRGNRWLAVAWVVVAGIFTIAAKPEMVSWLPLVALALLWLPEGPSRRSGRRLPQKNWWRKRILPLTAVVAIAVMSVGILSLQPKRTTEINLYNAVFAELLPHSPVPEEDLAWLGLDPGFLASSGTTVASPKSAALNPKFHEFQERIGPAKLAGFYASHPERLIGMGERGITALLTPELGYVGSFMEGQGQEPFAKDRRFPVVLGLYTAMKAVPVALVALQLLTLMLGLAVAFRKKAGVGRLAVVVVLAGWLQFWVVMMVSGQPEIYRQLIVPGFLGALCVPLLVALISILASNPALPKVRDHASG
;
A
#
# COMPACT_ATOMS: atom_id res chain seq x y z
N MET A 1 -10.36 -47.97 -84.42
CA MET A 1 -9.06 -47.62 -85.02
C MET A 1 -9.29 -46.43 -85.93
N VAL A 2 -8.92 -45.22 -85.50
CA VAL A 2 -8.29 -44.15 -86.29
C VAL A 2 -7.72 -43.16 -85.25
N GLU A 3 -6.48 -42.75 -85.48
CA GLU A 3 -5.57 -41.96 -84.66
C GLU A 3 -6.06 -40.58 -84.21
N THR A 4 -5.66 -40.24 -82.97
CA THR A 4 -5.67 -38.90 -82.37
C THR A 4 -4.55 -38.03 -82.94
N LYS A 5 -4.90 -36.81 -83.37
CA LYS A 5 -3.95 -35.73 -83.69
C LYS A 5 -3.89 -34.72 -82.52
N PRO A 6 -2.72 -34.27 -82.07
CA PRO A 6 -2.58 -33.45 -80.87
C PRO A 6 -2.80 -31.95 -81.15
N GLU A 7 -3.59 -31.29 -80.29
CA GLU A 7 -3.70 -29.83 -80.24
C GLU A 7 -2.62 -29.23 -79.32
N THR A 8 -2.03 -28.14 -79.79
CA THR A 8 -0.96 -27.37 -79.14
C THR A 8 -1.57 -26.34 -78.17
N PRO A 9 -1.02 -26.14 -76.95
CA PRO A 9 -1.54 -25.14 -76.03
C PRO A 9 -1.03 -23.72 -76.37
N ALA A 10 -1.94 -22.74 -76.29
CA ALA A 10 -1.67 -21.31 -76.45
C ALA A 10 -0.82 -20.75 -75.30
N PRO A 11 0.01 -19.70 -75.54
CA PRO A 11 0.93 -19.15 -74.56
C PRO A 11 0.23 -18.35 -73.45
N ALA A 12 0.78 -18.43 -72.24
CA ALA A 12 0.31 -17.76 -71.03
C ALA A 12 0.52 -16.24 -71.10
N GLU A 13 -0.53 -15.47 -70.78
CA GLU A 13 -0.43 -14.02 -70.56
C GLU A 13 0.35 -13.72 -69.28
N GLU A 14 1.44 -12.98 -69.45
CA GLU A 14 2.33 -12.51 -68.39
C GLU A 14 1.70 -11.27 -67.73
N PHE A 15 1.19 -11.42 -66.50
CA PHE A 15 0.66 -10.31 -65.71
C PHE A 15 1.82 -9.44 -65.18
N GLU A 16 2.01 -8.25 -65.75
CA GLU A 16 2.89 -7.23 -65.17
C GLU A 16 2.31 -6.68 -63.85
N PRO A 17 3.09 -6.63 -62.75
CA PRO A 17 2.64 -6.05 -61.49
C PRO A 17 2.59 -4.51 -61.60
N THR A 18 1.44 -3.94 -61.24
CA THR A 18 1.22 -2.49 -61.18
C THR A 18 2.16 -1.84 -60.15
N PRO A 19 2.84 -0.72 -60.47
CA PRO A 19 3.75 -0.07 -59.53
C PRO A 19 2.98 0.51 -58.34
N VAL A 20 3.29 0.03 -57.14
CA VAL A 20 2.77 0.55 -55.87
C VAL A 20 3.26 1.99 -55.69
N ARG A 21 2.35 2.95 -55.85
CA ARG A 21 2.56 4.36 -55.50
C ARG A 21 3.05 4.45 -54.05
N THR A 22 4.29 4.89 -53.85
CA THR A 22 4.87 5.23 -52.54
C THR A 22 4.19 6.47 -51.98
N GLY A 23 3.02 6.29 -51.37
CA GLY A 23 2.31 7.35 -50.66
C GLY A 23 3.14 7.86 -49.49
N LYS A 24 3.47 9.16 -49.50
CA LYS A 24 4.00 9.89 -48.34
C LYS A 24 3.16 9.53 -47.11
N SER A 25 3.81 9.02 -46.06
CA SER A 25 3.13 8.67 -44.81
C SER A 25 2.28 9.86 -44.33
N PRO A 26 0.99 9.68 -44.02
CA PRO A 26 0.14 10.78 -43.60
C PRO A 26 0.74 11.47 -42.38
N SER A 27 0.82 12.82 -42.45
CA SER A 27 1.36 13.60 -41.35
C SER A 27 0.58 13.28 -40.07
N PRO A 28 1.24 13.08 -38.93
CA PRO A 28 0.54 12.70 -37.71
C PRO A 28 -0.43 13.81 -37.30
N GLY A 29 -1.68 13.41 -37.04
CA GLY A 29 -2.71 14.28 -36.49
C GLY A 29 -2.28 14.95 -35.16
N PRO A 30 -2.96 16.04 -34.76
CA PRO A 30 -2.55 16.90 -33.64
C PRO A 30 -2.38 16.13 -32.32
N LEU A 31 -3.27 15.19 -32.01
CA LEU A 31 -3.19 14.31 -30.83
C LEU A 31 -1.91 13.45 -30.82
N ARG A 32 -1.48 12.95 -31.99
CA ARG A 32 -0.28 12.12 -32.13
C ARG A 32 1.01 12.95 -32.08
N ARG A 33 0.94 14.26 -32.37
CA ARG A 33 2.05 15.21 -32.14
C ARG A 33 2.17 15.56 -30.66
N ALA A 34 1.05 15.89 -30.00
CA ALA A 34 1.00 16.16 -28.57
C ALA A 34 1.51 14.95 -27.75
N GLY A 35 1.05 13.73 -28.07
CA GLY A 35 1.54 12.52 -27.41
C GLY A 35 3.04 12.27 -27.62
N ARG A 36 3.58 12.57 -28.82
CA ARG A 36 5.03 12.51 -29.07
C ARG A 36 5.82 13.56 -28.29
N PHE A 37 5.27 14.75 -28.12
CA PHE A 37 5.88 15.82 -27.32
C PHE A 37 5.93 15.43 -25.84
N ILE A 38 4.82 14.97 -25.28
CA ILE A 38 4.74 14.49 -23.89
C ILE A 38 5.70 13.31 -23.67
N ALA A 39 5.72 12.31 -24.57
CA ALA A 39 6.66 11.20 -24.48
C ALA A 39 8.14 11.65 -24.60
N ARG A 40 8.40 12.70 -25.38
CA ARG A 40 9.73 13.32 -25.48
C ARG A 40 10.14 14.14 -24.27
N ILE A 41 9.22 14.57 -23.41
CA ILE A 41 9.57 15.31 -22.18
C ILE A 41 9.53 14.40 -20.96
N PHE A 42 8.46 13.62 -20.80
CA PHE A 42 8.17 12.81 -19.61
C PHE A 42 8.34 11.31 -19.79
N GLY A 43 8.66 10.81 -20.99
CA GLY A 43 8.94 9.40 -21.17
C GLY A 43 10.16 8.95 -20.35
N PRO A 44 10.44 7.66 -20.18
CA PRO A 44 11.56 7.22 -19.35
C PRO A 44 12.92 7.40 -20.02
N GLY A 45 12.99 7.44 -21.35
CA GLY A 45 14.28 7.47 -22.07
C GLY A 45 15.05 6.16 -21.85
N ASP A 46 16.38 6.24 -21.74
CA ASP A 46 17.19 5.10 -21.34
C ASP A 46 16.90 4.71 -19.88
N LEU A 47 16.53 3.45 -19.64
CA LEU A 47 16.22 2.90 -18.31
C LEU A 47 17.47 2.68 -17.43
N ARG A 48 18.43 3.60 -17.52
CA ARG A 48 19.62 3.62 -16.65
C ARG A 48 19.26 4.37 -15.37
N THR A 49 19.76 3.86 -14.26
CA THR A 49 19.71 4.55 -12.97
C THR A 49 20.90 5.54 -12.85
N GLY A 50 20.93 6.40 -11.83
CA GLY A 50 22.13 7.19 -11.43
C GLY A 50 22.23 8.62 -11.98
N GLY A 51 23.15 9.39 -11.39
CA GLY A 51 23.53 10.75 -11.83
C GLY A 51 22.58 11.89 -11.43
N LEU A 52 21.67 11.69 -10.46
CA LEU A 52 20.58 12.64 -10.16
C LEU A 52 20.41 12.94 -8.67
N LEU A 53 21.51 13.04 -7.91
CA LEU A 53 21.44 13.33 -6.47
C LEU A 53 20.75 14.67 -6.20
N LEU A 54 21.13 15.74 -6.91
CA LEU A 54 20.55 17.06 -6.71
C LEU A 54 19.04 17.11 -7.03
N PRO A 55 18.56 16.62 -8.20
CA PRO A 55 17.12 16.51 -8.44
C PRO A 55 16.37 15.65 -7.42
N ALA A 56 16.99 14.57 -6.93
CA ALA A 56 16.40 13.74 -5.89
C ALA A 56 16.21 14.51 -4.58
N LEU A 57 17.24 15.20 -4.11
CA LEU A 57 17.18 16.01 -2.89
C LEU A 57 16.16 17.15 -3.02
N ILE A 58 16.17 17.88 -4.15
CA ILE A 58 15.19 18.95 -4.41
C ILE A 58 13.77 18.37 -4.38
N THR A 59 13.52 17.24 -5.05
CA THR A 59 12.20 16.61 -5.05
C THR A 59 11.79 16.20 -3.65
N GLY A 60 12.69 15.61 -2.86
CA GLY A 60 12.40 15.23 -1.47
C GLY A 60 12.06 16.42 -0.58
N VAL A 61 12.82 17.50 -0.67
CA VAL A 61 12.54 18.75 0.07
C VAL A 61 11.20 19.34 -0.34
N LEU A 62 10.93 19.43 -1.65
CA LEU A 62 9.65 19.95 -2.15
C LEU A 62 8.46 19.07 -1.72
N SER A 63 8.59 17.74 -1.74
CA SER A 63 7.56 16.81 -1.26
C SER A 63 7.32 16.96 0.25
N ALA A 64 8.37 17.11 1.06
CA ALA A 64 8.23 17.36 2.50
C ALA A 64 7.54 18.70 2.77
N LEU A 65 7.97 19.77 2.12
CA LEU A 65 7.38 21.10 2.24
C LEU A 65 5.91 21.11 1.79
N ALA A 66 5.59 20.44 0.68
CA ALA A 66 4.22 20.32 0.20
C ALA A 66 3.34 19.61 1.24
N MET A 67 3.82 18.54 1.87
CA MET A 67 3.09 17.85 2.94
C MET A 67 2.95 18.71 4.21
N ILE A 68 3.98 19.44 4.61
CA ILE A 68 3.92 20.37 5.75
C ILE A 68 2.87 21.45 5.49
N VAL A 69 2.92 22.12 4.34
CA VAL A 69 1.93 23.14 3.97
C VAL A 69 0.53 22.54 3.94
N ARG A 70 0.38 21.36 3.32
CA ARG A 70 -0.89 20.63 3.24
C ARG A 70 -1.49 20.32 4.61
N LEU A 71 -0.65 19.96 5.60
CA LEU A 71 -1.12 19.56 6.93
C LEU A 71 -1.35 20.74 7.86
N PHE A 72 -0.56 21.80 7.78
CA PHE A 72 -0.55 22.87 8.78
C PHE A 72 -1.17 24.20 8.33
N VAL A 73 -1.46 24.40 7.03
CA VAL A 73 -1.99 25.67 6.50
C VAL A 73 -3.41 25.51 5.94
N PRO A 74 -4.41 26.32 6.34
CA PRO A 74 -4.35 27.45 7.28
C PRO A 74 -4.32 27.06 8.76
N GLY A 75 -4.59 25.79 9.05
CA GLY A 75 -4.43 25.21 10.37
C GLY A 75 -4.09 23.73 10.28
N PRO A 76 -3.59 23.13 11.38
CA PRO A 76 -3.37 21.70 11.49
C PRO A 76 -4.63 20.90 11.12
N ALA A 77 -4.46 19.85 10.31
CA ALA A 77 -5.46 18.81 10.14
C ALA A 77 -4.84 17.44 10.27
N GLY A 78 -5.67 16.50 10.70
CA GLY A 78 -5.31 15.13 11.00
C GLY A 78 -6.53 14.23 11.05
N MET A 79 -6.48 13.22 11.90
CA MET A 79 -7.58 12.36 12.31
C MET A 79 -7.74 12.39 13.84
N ALA A 80 -8.95 12.65 14.30
CA ALA A 80 -9.36 12.52 15.70
C ALA A 80 -9.15 11.08 16.23
N ASP A 81 -9.08 10.92 17.55
CA ASP A 81 -8.73 9.65 18.19
C ASP A 81 -9.98 8.87 18.59
N GLN A 82 -10.06 7.61 18.17
CA GLN A 82 -11.16 6.70 18.50
C GLN A 82 -10.77 5.67 19.58
N GLY A 83 -9.54 5.70 20.09
CA GLY A 83 -9.06 4.85 21.19
C GLY A 83 -7.68 4.28 20.95
N ASP A 84 -7.35 4.02 19.69
CA ASP A 84 -6.05 3.45 19.30
C ASP A 84 -4.89 4.40 19.61
N GLY A 85 -5.12 5.70 19.46
CA GLY A 85 -4.13 6.73 19.73
C GLY A 85 -3.71 6.73 21.19
N HIS A 86 -4.71 6.79 22.07
CA HIS A 86 -4.52 6.66 23.50
C HIS A 86 -3.79 5.36 23.88
N ALA A 87 -4.22 4.22 23.32
CA ALA A 87 -3.60 2.92 23.59
C ALA A 87 -2.12 2.86 23.17
N LEU A 88 -1.75 3.55 22.09
CA LEU A 88 -0.37 3.60 21.60
C LEU A 88 0.49 4.61 22.37
N LEU A 89 -0.04 5.81 22.62
CA LEU A 89 0.68 6.91 23.26
C LEU A 89 0.96 6.70 24.74
N CYS A 90 0.10 5.97 25.45
CA CYS A 90 0.29 5.73 26.88
C CYS A 90 1.62 4.99 27.16
N SER A 91 2.09 4.14 26.24
CA SER A 91 3.39 3.46 26.32
C SER A 91 4.60 4.41 26.35
N LEU A 92 4.40 5.68 25.93
CA LEU A 92 5.39 6.73 25.98
C LEU A 92 5.32 7.55 27.27
N GLY A 93 4.51 7.16 28.25
CA GLY A 93 4.33 7.89 29.52
C GLY A 93 3.73 9.27 29.29
N VAL A 94 2.74 9.37 28.40
CA VAL A 94 1.98 10.60 28.16
C VAL A 94 0.49 10.31 28.16
N SER A 95 -0.30 11.25 28.67
CA SER A 95 -1.76 11.22 28.62
C SER A 95 -2.28 12.52 28.02
N ASN A 96 -3.49 12.50 27.47
CA ASN A 96 -4.08 13.73 26.96
C ASN A 96 -4.45 14.63 28.14
N VAL A 97 -4.34 15.95 27.97
CA VAL A 97 -4.74 16.93 28.99
C VAL A 97 -6.24 16.80 29.32
N ARG A 98 -7.03 16.32 28.37
CA ARG A 98 -8.45 16.05 28.55
C ARG A 98 -8.67 14.60 29.03
N PRO A 99 -9.58 14.36 29.99
CA PRO A 99 -10.00 13.01 30.35
C PRO A 99 -10.51 12.27 29.11
N TRP A 100 -10.13 10.99 28.97
CA TRP A 100 -10.54 10.19 27.84
C TRP A 100 -12.07 10.03 27.78
N ASP A 101 -12.67 10.48 26.68
CA ASP A 101 -14.08 10.26 26.34
C ASP A 101 -14.20 9.99 24.84
N TYR A 102 -14.78 8.85 24.47
CA TYR A 102 -14.89 8.44 23.07
C TYR A 102 -15.70 9.44 22.23
N GLY A 103 -16.79 9.98 22.79
CA GLY A 103 -17.68 10.89 22.07
C GLY A 103 -17.03 12.26 21.81
N GLU A 104 -16.17 12.74 22.71
CA GLU A 104 -15.44 13.99 22.56
C GLU A 104 -14.19 13.83 21.68
N PHE A 105 -13.39 12.77 21.91
CA PHE A 105 -12.11 12.56 21.21
C PHE A 105 -12.26 12.22 19.74
N THR A 106 -13.45 11.78 19.30
CA THR A 106 -13.78 11.53 17.90
C THR A 106 -14.26 12.79 17.15
N ARG A 107 -14.69 13.85 17.85
CA ARG A 107 -15.20 15.08 17.21
C ARG A 107 -14.11 15.96 16.62
N PHE A 108 -13.00 16.09 17.34
CA PHE A 108 -11.89 16.99 17.03
C PHE A 108 -10.55 16.36 17.37
N ILE A 109 -9.48 16.92 16.81
CA ILE A 109 -8.11 16.52 17.12
C ILE A 109 -7.64 17.23 18.38
N TYR A 110 -7.13 16.46 19.33
CA TYR A 110 -6.46 16.96 20.53
C TYR A 110 -4.98 16.58 20.50
N PRO A 111 -4.11 17.47 20.00
CA PRO A 111 -2.72 17.11 19.70
C PRO A 111 -1.82 17.08 20.93
N ASN A 112 -2.22 17.69 22.05
CA ASN A 112 -1.35 17.91 23.21
C ASN A 112 -1.48 16.79 24.24
N TRP A 113 -0.37 16.09 24.51
CA TRP A 113 -0.26 15.00 25.46
C TRP A 113 0.86 15.30 26.46
N VAL A 114 0.50 15.44 27.74
CA VAL A 114 1.41 15.80 28.82
C VAL A 114 2.05 14.56 29.44
N PRO A 115 3.23 14.68 30.07
CA PRO A 115 3.83 13.57 30.80
C PRO A 115 2.88 13.04 31.86
N HIS A 116 2.73 11.71 31.92
CA HIS A 116 1.83 11.03 32.85
C HIS A 116 2.41 9.70 33.30
N GLU A 117 2.27 9.41 34.59
CA GLU A 117 2.64 8.13 35.17
C GLU A 117 1.37 7.30 35.40
N PHE A 118 1.23 6.22 34.62
CA PHE A 118 0.08 5.33 34.74
C PHE A 118 0.25 4.41 35.95
N ALA A 119 -0.45 4.72 37.05
CA ALA A 119 -0.44 3.94 38.29
C ALA A 119 -1.82 3.31 38.54
N GLY A 120 -2.00 2.05 38.15
CA GLY A 120 -3.28 1.33 38.32
C GLY A 120 -4.38 1.69 37.29
N GLU A 121 -4.17 2.73 36.49
CA GLU A 121 -4.97 3.04 35.31
C GLU A 121 -4.64 2.09 34.15
N ALA A 122 -5.66 1.74 33.37
CA ALA A 122 -5.49 0.79 32.29
C ALA A 122 -4.92 1.43 31.02
N CYS A 123 -3.60 1.46 30.89
CA CYS A 123 -2.89 1.78 29.64
C CYS A 123 -2.87 0.57 28.70
N GLY A 124 -2.88 0.79 27.39
CA GLY A 124 -2.67 -0.25 26.38
C GLY A 124 -3.96 -0.73 25.74
N ALA A 125 -3.97 -1.96 25.21
CA ALA A 125 -5.02 -2.47 24.33
C ALA A 125 -6.42 -2.48 24.97
N ALA A 126 -7.22 -1.46 24.64
CA ALA A 126 -8.58 -1.28 25.14
C ALA A 126 -8.68 -1.37 26.68
N GLY A 127 -7.70 -0.81 27.39
CA GLY A 127 -7.68 -0.81 28.85
C GLY A 127 -7.39 -2.18 29.48
N SER A 128 -6.59 -3.04 28.84
CA SER A 128 -6.16 -4.32 29.42
C SER A 128 -4.86 -4.24 30.23
N GLY A 129 -4.09 -3.16 30.14
CA GLY A 129 -2.71 -3.11 30.65
C GLY A 129 -1.68 -3.65 29.65
N GLU A 130 -2.10 -4.29 28.55
CA GLU A 130 -1.19 -4.90 27.58
C GLU A 130 -0.64 -3.84 26.60
N ALA A 131 0.69 -3.72 26.54
CA ALA A 131 1.36 -2.74 25.68
C ALA A 131 1.12 -3.03 24.18
N LEU A 132 0.75 -1.99 23.43
CA LEU A 132 0.58 -2.09 21.98
C LEU A 132 1.90 -1.77 21.27
N TYR A 133 2.43 -2.72 20.50
CA TYR A 133 3.67 -2.55 19.77
C TYR A 133 3.39 -2.20 18.30
N SER A 134 3.94 -1.07 17.87
CA SER A 134 3.90 -0.63 16.47
C SER A 134 5.20 0.07 16.09
N SER A 135 5.64 -0.07 14.83
CA SER A 135 6.72 0.76 14.28
C SER A 135 6.39 2.26 14.28
N GLN A 136 5.11 2.63 14.41
CA GLN A 136 4.67 4.01 14.65
C GLN A 136 5.26 4.60 15.94
N LEU A 137 5.58 3.78 16.95
CA LEU A 137 6.25 4.24 18.17
C LEU A 137 7.59 4.94 17.88
N ALA A 138 8.29 4.58 16.80
CA ALA A 138 9.52 5.27 16.41
C ALA A 138 9.25 6.73 16.01
N PHE A 139 8.18 6.98 15.25
CA PHE A 139 7.79 8.34 14.87
C PHE A 139 7.23 9.13 16.05
N LEU A 140 6.45 8.47 16.91
CA LEU A 140 5.91 9.09 18.12
C LEU A 140 7.04 9.48 19.09
N TRP A 141 8.01 8.59 19.31
CA TRP A 141 9.17 8.88 20.16
C TRP A 141 10.01 10.06 19.62
N LEU A 142 10.26 10.10 18.31
CA LEU A 142 10.92 11.24 17.67
C LEU A 142 10.09 12.53 17.80
N GLY A 143 8.77 12.44 17.64
CA GLY A 143 7.85 13.54 17.87
C GLY A 143 7.92 14.07 19.30
N LYS A 144 7.95 13.17 20.30
CA LYS A 144 8.14 13.52 21.72
C LYS A 144 9.44 14.29 21.93
N LEU A 145 10.53 13.84 21.32
CA LEU A 145 11.85 14.47 21.44
C LEU A 145 11.87 15.91 20.89
N ILE A 146 11.20 16.16 19.78
CA ILE A 146 11.21 17.50 19.14
C ILE A 146 10.08 18.41 19.63
N THR A 147 9.06 17.88 20.31
CA THR A 147 7.92 18.67 20.82
C THR A 147 8.36 19.88 21.67
N PRO A 148 9.26 19.71 22.66
CA PRO A 148 9.75 20.85 23.45
C PRO A 148 10.56 21.85 22.62
N ILE A 149 11.32 21.36 21.63
CA ILE A 149 12.15 22.19 20.73
C ILE A 149 11.27 23.12 19.88
N LEU A 150 10.07 22.66 19.51
CA LEU A 150 9.09 23.43 18.76
C LEU A 150 8.23 24.36 19.64
N GLY A 151 8.46 24.39 20.95
CA GLY A 151 7.73 25.26 21.88
C GLY A 151 6.32 24.78 22.22
N TRP A 152 6.00 23.50 22.03
CA TRP A 152 4.67 22.95 22.32
C TRP A 152 4.53 22.34 23.72
N GLY A 153 5.48 22.62 24.61
CA GLY A 153 5.45 22.20 26.01
C GLY A 153 6.11 20.85 26.30
N PRO A 154 6.06 20.39 27.57
CA PRO A 154 6.56 19.08 27.95
C PRO A 154 5.61 17.97 27.46
N GLY A 155 6.16 16.81 27.11
CA GLY A 155 5.37 15.66 26.63
C GLY A 155 5.47 15.49 25.12
N LEU A 156 4.33 15.22 24.47
CA LEU A 156 4.23 14.96 23.04
C LEU A 156 3.08 15.78 22.43
N ASP A 157 3.40 16.50 21.35
CA ASP A 157 2.40 17.11 20.50
C ASP A 157 2.34 16.34 19.17
N THR A 158 1.17 15.85 18.77
CA THR A 158 1.04 15.03 17.56
C THR A 158 1.33 15.82 16.27
N ARG A 159 1.32 17.16 16.31
CA ARG A 159 1.83 18.00 15.21
C ARG A 159 3.33 17.79 14.99
N ALA A 160 4.09 17.51 16.05
CA ALA A 160 5.52 17.21 15.96
C ALA A 160 5.76 15.90 15.22
N VAL A 161 4.92 14.90 15.52
CA VAL A 161 4.89 13.62 14.79
C VAL A 161 4.63 13.87 13.30
N GLY A 162 3.69 14.76 12.98
CA GLY A 162 3.42 15.21 11.60
C GLY A 162 4.67 15.72 10.90
N VAL A 163 5.46 16.58 11.55
CA VAL A 163 6.73 17.07 11.00
C VAL A 163 7.71 15.92 10.74
N VAL A 164 7.87 14.99 11.70
CA VAL A 164 8.75 13.82 11.53
C VAL A 164 8.30 12.96 10.34
N CYS A 165 7.00 12.67 10.23
CA CYS A 165 6.43 11.90 9.13
C CYS A 165 6.62 12.63 7.77
N CYS A 166 6.47 13.95 7.71
CA CYS A 166 6.76 14.73 6.50
C CYS A 166 8.23 14.67 6.07
N LEU A 167 9.17 14.73 7.03
CA LEU A 167 10.60 14.61 6.75
C LEU A 167 10.96 13.20 6.28
N ALA A 168 10.43 12.17 6.93
CA ALA A 168 10.58 10.78 6.51
C ALA A 168 10.01 10.57 5.09
N PHE A 169 8.83 11.12 4.82
CA PHE A 169 8.23 11.11 3.48
C PHE A 169 9.12 11.79 2.44
N GLY A 170 9.65 12.99 2.71
CA GLY A 170 10.58 13.67 1.81
C GLY A 170 11.85 12.88 1.52
N ALA A 171 12.43 12.25 2.55
CA ALA A 171 13.60 11.37 2.39
C ALA A 171 13.28 10.16 1.50
N LEU A 172 12.09 9.55 1.67
CA LEU A 172 11.61 8.46 0.83
C LEU A 172 11.38 8.91 -0.61
N MET A 173 10.88 10.13 -0.83
CA MET A 173 10.69 10.67 -2.18
C MET A 173 12.02 10.95 -2.89
N ALA A 174 13.01 11.49 -2.17
CA ALA A 174 14.37 11.62 -2.69
C ALA A 174 14.95 10.24 -3.05
N ALA A 175 14.80 9.25 -2.16
CA ALA A 175 15.26 7.90 -2.40
C ALA A 175 14.54 7.26 -3.62
N LEU A 176 13.23 7.48 -3.77
CA LEU A 176 12.45 7.02 -4.92
C LEU A 176 13.01 7.58 -6.24
N VAL A 177 13.28 8.89 -6.32
CA VAL A 177 13.90 9.52 -7.51
C VAL A 177 15.30 8.97 -7.75
N ALA A 178 16.06 8.67 -6.70
CA ALA A 178 17.40 8.10 -6.84
C ALA A 178 17.36 6.68 -7.43
N VAL A 179 16.38 5.85 -7.02
CA VAL A 179 16.29 4.44 -7.42
C VAL A 179 15.50 4.22 -8.70
N LEU A 180 14.51 5.06 -9.06
CA LEU A 180 13.72 4.87 -10.28
C LEU A 180 14.62 4.86 -11.53
N PRO A 181 14.37 3.96 -12.52
CA PRO A 181 15.09 3.98 -13.79
C PRO A 181 14.57 5.11 -14.70
N GLY A 182 15.41 5.59 -15.61
CA GLY A 182 15.01 6.60 -16.61
C GLY A 182 15.58 7.98 -16.37
N ARG A 183 15.12 8.96 -17.16
CA ARG A 183 15.50 10.37 -17.08
C ARG A 183 14.87 11.11 -15.89
N ALA A 184 15.46 12.24 -15.49
CA ALA A 184 15.02 13.01 -14.33
C ALA A 184 13.54 13.40 -14.35
N SER A 185 13.04 13.94 -15.47
CA SER A 185 11.64 14.37 -15.60
C SER A 185 10.63 13.24 -15.39
N PHE A 186 10.93 12.03 -15.88
CA PHE A 186 10.11 10.85 -15.62
C PHE A 186 10.09 10.49 -14.14
N ARG A 187 11.26 10.47 -13.49
CA ARG A 187 11.36 10.14 -12.06
C ARG A 187 10.64 11.17 -11.19
N ILE A 188 10.80 12.46 -11.50
CA ILE A 188 10.11 13.56 -10.83
C ILE A 188 8.60 13.46 -11.03
N LEU A 189 8.13 13.14 -12.25
CA LEU A 189 6.70 12.94 -12.51
C LEU A 189 6.12 11.83 -11.64
N ILE A 190 6.76 10.65 -11.60
CA ILE A 190 6.27 9.54 -10.78
C ILE A 190 6.31 9.90 -9.29
N ALA A 191 7.38 10.57 -8.83
CA ALA A 191 7.47 11.05 -7.46
C ALA A 191 6.38 12.08 -7.10
N ALA A 192 6.07 13.00 -8.02
CA ALA A 192 5.00 13.97 -7.86
C ALA A 192 3.63 13.28 -7.80
N LEU A 193 3.36 12.28 -8.65
CA LEU A 193 2.11 11.53 -8.60
C LEU A 193 1.95 10.71 -7.30
N VAL A 194 3.03 10.11 -6.78
CA VAL A 194 3.02 9.46 -5.46
C VAL A 194 2.78 10.48 -4.35
N THR A 195 3.35 11.69 -4.46
CA THR A 195 3.08 12.80 -3.52
C THR A 195 1.62 13.23 -3.56
N VAL A 196 1.00 13.32 -4.74
CA VAL A 196 -0.42 13.61 -4.90
C VAL A 196 -1.30 12.55 -4.21
N VAL A 197 -0.95 11.27 -4.33
CA VAL A 197 -1.66 10.21 -3.60
C VAL A 197 -1.52 10.40 -2.10
N MET A 198 -0.30 10.59 -1.57
CA MET A 198 -0.07 10.75 -0.13
C MET A 198 -0.69 12.02 0.46
N ALA A 199 -0.72 13.11 -0.30
CA ALA A 199 -1.26 14.41 0.12
C ALA A 199 -2.79 14.44 0.20
N ASP A 200 -3.46 13.38 -0.24
CA ASP A 200 -4.92 13.26 -0.12
C ASP A 200 -5.38 13.31 1.34
N GLY A 201 -6.51 13.95 1.61
CA GLY A 201 -7.10 14.05 2.95
C GLY A 201 -7.38 12.70 3.63
N VAL A 202 -7.57 11.63 2.86
CA VAL A 202 -7.74 10.26 3.36
C VAL A 202 -6.47 9.73 4.03
N PHE A 203 -5.28 10.08 3.55
CA PHE A 203 -4.01 9.51 4.04
C PHE A 203 -3.19 10.50 4.84
N ALA A 204 -3.06 11.75 4.35
CA ALA A 204 -2.19 12.75 4.94
C ALA A 204 -2.51 12.99 6.42
N GLY A 205 -3.81 12.99 6.78
CA GLY A 205 -4.27 13.27 8.13
C GLY A 205 -3.68 12.32 9.18
N PHE A 206 -3.34 11.09 8.82
CA PHE A 206 -2.72 10.14 9.73
C PHE A 206 -1.33 10.56 10.22
N PHE A 207 -0.62 11.44 9.51
CA PHE A 207 0.72 11.89 9.93
C PHE A 207 0.69 12.73 11.21
N VAL A 208 -0.40 13.48 11.43
CA VAL A 208 -0.60 14.34 12.61
C VAL A 208 -1.36 13.58 13.71
N SER A 209 -1.58 12.28 13.53
CA SER A 209 -2.40 11.47 14.43
C SER A 209 -1.67 10.26 14.97
N PRO A 210 -2.00 9.83 16.20
CA PRO A 210 -1.33 8.73 16.87
C PRO A 210 -1.79 7.34 16.39
N TYR A 211 -1.86 7.14 15.08
CA TYR A 211 -2.37 5.93 14.45
C TYR A 211 -1.25 5.12 13.77
N PRO A 212 -1.30 3.77 13.79
CA PRO A 212 -0.30 2.93 13.11
C PRO A 212 -0.26 3.09 11.59
N GLU A 213 -1.32 3.64 10.99
CA GLU A 213 -1.48 3.87 9.55
C GLU A 213 -0.35 4.72 8.96
N ALA A 214 0.15 5.73 9.67
CA ALA A 214 1.26 6.55 9.17
C ALA A 214 2.52 5.70 8.95
N ALA A 215 2.86 4.81 9.89
CA ALA A 215 3.93 3.84 9.73
C ALA A 215 3.64 2.80 8.64
N ALA A 216 2.39 2.37 8.47
CA ALA A 216 2.02 1.46 7.39
C ALA A 216 2.24 2.08 6.01
N PHE A 217 1.88 3.36 5.81
CA PHE A 217 2.09 4.07 4.55
C PHE A 217 3.57 4.34 4.26
N LEU A 218 4.29 4.90 5.23
CA LEU A 218 5.71 5.23 5.09
C LEU A 218 6.58 3.97 4.99
N GLY A 219 6.24 2.93 5.76
CA GLY A 219 6.88 1.61 5.67
C GLY A 219 6.70 0.99 4.29
N THR A 220 5.46 0.97 3.79
CA THR A 220 5.14 0.49 2.43
C THR A 220 5.98 1.23 1.37
N LEU A 221 6.03 2.56 1.41
CA LEU A 221 6.86 3.34 0.49
C LEU A 221 8.36 3.04 0.64
N GLY A 222 8.86 2.91 1.87
CA GLY A 222 10.23 2.51 2.16
C GLY A 222 10.58 1.13 1.60
N LEU A 223 9.67 0.17 1.74
CA LEU A 223 9.81 -1.17 1.19
C LEU A 223 9.81 -1.15 -0.34
N MET A 224 8.95 -0.35 -0.97
CA MET A 224 8.94 -0.16 -2.43
C MET A 224 10.29 0.39 -2.93
N VAL A 225 10.84 1.40 -2.25
CA VAL A 225 12.16 1.98 -2.57
C VAL A 225 13.28 0.95 -2.39
N ALA A 226 13.27 0.18 -1.28
CA ALA A 226 14.26 -0.85 -1.01
C ALA A 226 14.22 -1.99 -2.05
N LEU A 227 13.01 -2.44 -2.45
CA LEU A 227 12.84 -3.45 -3.49
C LEU A 227 13.30 -2.95 -4.87
N LEU A 228 12.99 -1.71 -5.23
CA LEU A 228 13.53 -1.10 -6.46
C LEU A 228 15.06 -1.02 -6.42
N HIS A 229 15.65 -0.62 -5.30
CA HIS A 229 17.10 -0.59 -5.14
C HIS A 229 17.71 -1.99 -5.32
N TYR A 230 17.11 -3.01 -4.69
CA TYR A 230 17.51 -4.42 -4.83
C TYR A 230 17.46 -4.91 -6.28
N TRP A 231 16.37 -4.65 -7.00
CA TRP A 231 16.22 -5.12 -8.39
C TRP A 231 17.07 -4.35 -9.40
N ASN A 232 17.36 -3.07 -9.14
CA ASN A 232 18.17 -2.27 -10.03
C ASN A 232 19.67 -2.59 -9.95
N GLY A 233 20.09 -3.47 -9.02
CA GLY A 233 21.42 -4.10 -9.01
C GLY A 233 22.59 -3.13 -8.82
N ARG A 234 22.33 -1.99 -8.17
CA ARG A 234 23.31 -0.91 -7.94
C ARG A 234 23.92 -1.03 -6.55
N GLY A 235 25.25 -1.10 -6.47
CA GLY A 235 25.97 -1.10 -5.19
C GLY A 235 26.07 -2.47 -4.52
N ASN A 236 26.29 -2.48 -3.21
CA ASN A 236 26.49 -3.71 -2.45
C ASN A 236 25.17 -4.46 -2.26
N ARG A 237 25.10 -5.70 -2.77
CA ARG A 237 23.90 -6.55 -2.66
C ARG A 237 23.51 -6.86 -1.21
N TRP A 238 24.48 -6.98 -0.30
CA TRP A 238 24.21 -7.19 1.13
C TRP A 238 23.47 -5.99 1.73
N LEU A 239 23.93 -4.78 1.41
CA LEU A 239 23.29 -3.56 1.85
C LEU A 239 21.87 -3.44 1.28
N ALA A 240 21.68 -3.76 -0.01
CA ALA A 240 20.35 -3.75 -0.61
C ALA A 240 19.38 -4.74 0.06
N VAL A 241 19.85 -5.95 0.39
CA VAL A 241 19.05 -6.95 1.11
C VAL A 241 18.78 -6.49 2.56
N ALA A 242 19.78 -5.91 3.24
CA ALA A 242 19.60 -5.35 4.57
C ALA A 242 18.53 -4.25 4.58
N TRP A 243 18.51 -3.37 3.58
CA TRP A 243 17.44 -2.37 3.43
C TRP A 243 16.07 -2.99 3.25
N VAL A 244 15.94 -4.06 2.45
CA VAL A 244 14.67 -4.78 2.30
C VAL A 244 14.25 -5.44 3.61
N VAL A 245 15.18 -6.01 4.39
CA VAL A 245 14.89 -6.60 5.70
C VAL A 245 14.40 -5.54 6.68
N VAL A 246 15.12 -4.43 6.82
CA VAL A 246 14.73 -3.34 7.73
C VAL A 246 13.38 -2.75 7.34
N ALA A 247 13.19 -2.41 6.06
CA ALA A 247 11.92 -1.87 5.58
C ALA A 247 10.76 -2.87 5.68
N GLY A 248 11.03 -4.15 5.42
CA GLY A 248 10.05 -5.23 5.55
C GLY A 248 9.60 -5.42 6.99
N ILE A 249 10.54 -5.50 7.94
CA ILE A 249 10.23 -5.58 9.37
C ILE A 249 9.47 -4.34 9.83
N PHE A 250 9.93 -3.14 9.45
CA PHE A 250 9.25 -1.89 9.80
C PHE A 250 7.81 -1.84 9.29
N THR A 251 7.57 -2.31 8.06
CA THR A 251 6.24 -2.36 7.43
C THR A 251 5.31 -3.37 8.11
N ILE A 252 5.80 -4.58 8.37
CA ILE A 252 5.04 -5.63 9.06
C ILE A 252 4.76 -5.23 10.52
N ALA A 253 5.71 -4.57 11.17
CA ALA A 253 5.56 -4.08 12.55
C ALA A 253 4.60 -2.90 12.70
N ALA A 254 4.08 -2.32 11.61
CA ALA A 254 3.17 -1.18 11.72
C ALA A 254 1.85 -1.60 12.38
N LYS A 255 1.28 -2.74 11.97
CA LYS A 255 0.06 -3.32 12.55
C LYS A 255 -0.05 -4.81 12.22
N PRO A 256 -0.79 -5.62 13.01
CA PRO A 256 -0.84 -7.08 12.85
C PRO A 256 -1.25 -7.55 11.45
N GLU A 257 -2.19 -6.85 10.80
CA GLU A 257 -2.69 -7.24 9.47
C GLU A 257 -1.63 -7.09 8.38
N MET A 258 -0.58 -6.29 8.61
CA MET A 258 0.54 -6.11 7.67
C MET A 258 1.43 -7.34 7.55
N VAL A 259 1.24 -8.38 8.36
CA VAL A 259 1.89 -9.69 8.16
C VAL A 259 1.59 -10.27 6.78
N SER A 260 0.48 -9.85 6.16
CA SER A 260 0.15 -10.17 4.77
C SER A 260 1.31 -9.86 3.80
N TRP A 261 2.17 -8.88 4.09
CA TRP A 261 3.33 -8.55 3.26
C TRP A 261 4.41 -9.64 3.23
N LEU A 262 4.48 -10.52 4.22
CA LEU A 262 5.53 -11.53 4.33
C LEU A 262 5.67 -12.42 3.06
N PRO A 263 4.61 -13.08 2.55
CA PRO A 263 4.70 -13.85 1.31
C PRO A 263 5.09 -13.00 0.09
N LEU A 264 4.69 -11.73 0.04
CA LEU A 264 5.01 -10.83 -1.07
C LEU A 264 6.47 -10.37 -1.04
N VAL A 265 7.02 -10.08 0.15
CA VAL A 265 8.45 -9.79 0.31
C VAL A 265 9.29 -11.03 -0.01
N ALA A 266 8.83 -12.22 0.38
CA ALA A 266 9.48 -13.47 -0.01
C ALA A 266 9.49 -13.67 -1.53
N LEU A 267 8.34 -13.50 -2.19
CA LEU A 267 8.25 -13.52 -3.64
C LEU A 267 9.20 -12.50 -4.27
N ALA A 268 9.24 -11.27 -3.75
CA ALA A 268 10.05 -10.19 -4.29
C ALA A 268 11.57 -10.45 -4.18
N LEU A 269 12.03 -10.93 -3.02
CA LEU A 269 13.43 -11.29 -2.77
C LEU A 269 13.88 -12.47 -3.63
N LEU A 270 13.00 -13.46 -3.81
CA LEU A 270 13.24 -14.64 -4.64
C LEU A 270 13.11 -14.37 -6.14
N TRP A 271 12.45 -13.28 -6.53
CA TRP A 271 12.44 -12.76 -7.90
C TRP A 271 13.77 -12.05 -8.21
N LEU A 272 14.82 -12.87 -8.34
CA LEU A 272 16.20 -12.43 -8.45
C LEU A 272 16.38 -11.38 -9.57
N PRO A 273 17.18 -10.32 -9.35
CA PRO A 273 17.61 -9.46 -10.44
C PRO A 273 18.34 -10.30 -11.48
N GLU A 274 18.02 -10.09 -12.76
CA GLU A 274 18.82 -10.71 -13.82
C GLU A 274 20.22 -10.09 -13.73
N GLY A 275 21.23 -10.94 -13.54
CA GLY A 275 22.61 -10.47 -13.40
C GLY A 275 23.04 -9.66 -14.63
N PRO A 276 24.01 -8.75 -14.50
CA PRO A 276 24.52 -8.02 -15.64
C PRO A 276 24.96 -9.03 -16.71
N SER A 277 24.30 -8.99 -17.87
CA SER A 277 24.77 -9.68 -19.07
C SER A 277 26.12 -9.05 -19.43
N ARG A 278 27.20 -9.64 -18.91
CA ARG A 278 28.56 -9.27 -19.35
C ARG A 278 28.59 -9.54 -20.84
N ARG A 279 28.72 -8.48 -21.63
CA ARG A 279 28.95 -8.49 -23.09
C ARG A 279 30.19 -9.30 -23.53
N SER A 280 30.98 -9.82 -22.60
CA SER A 280 32.03 -10.81 -22.88
C SER A 280 31.40 -12.20 -22.81
N GLY A 281 31.33 -12.90 -23.94
CA GLY A 281 30.64 -14.17 -24.18
C GLY A 281 31.00 -15.39 -23.30
N ARG A 282 31.57 -15.20 -22.12
CA ARG A 282 31.70 -16.24 -21.09
C ARG A 282 30.45 -16.26 -20.22
N ARG A 283 29.52 -17.16 -20.57
CA ARG A 283 28.53 -17.66 -19.59
C ARG A 283 29.32 -18.24 -18.42
N LEU A 284 29.27 -17.59 -17.26
CA LEU A 284 29.74 -18.20 -16.02
C LEU A 284 28.95 -19.51 -15.81
N PRO A 285 29.60 -20.60 -15.38
CA PRO A 285 28.92 -21.88 -15.20
C PRO A 285 27.71 -21.74 -14.27
N GLN A 286 26.60 -22.36 -14.66
CA GLN A 286 25.32 -22.46 -13.93
C GLN A 286 25.45 -23.13 -12.54
N LYS A 287 26.66 -23.56 -12.16
CA LYS A 287 27.02 -24.33 -10.96
C LYS A 287 26.77 -23.61 -9.62
N ASN A 288 26.59 -22.28 -9.62
CA ASN A 288 26.41 -21.47 -8.40
C ASN A 288 25.02 -20.79 -8.27
N TRP A 289 23.99 -21.27 -8.98
CA TRP A 289 22.65 -20.67 -8.91
C TRP A 289 22.03 -20.70 -7.50
N TRP A 290 22.20 -21.81 -6.77
CA TRP A 290 21.74 -21.96 -5.39
C TRP A 290 22.42 -20.96 -4.44
N ARG A 291 23.72 -20.68 -4.61
CA ARG A 291 24.44 -19.67 -3.80
C ARG A 291 23.87 -18.26 -3.94
N LYS A 292 23.28 -17.92 -5.11
CA LYS A 292 22.61 -16.62 -5.32
C LYS A 292 21.28 -16.49 -4.58
N ARG A 293 20.70 -17.62 -4.14
CA ARG A 293 19.44 -17.71 -3.40
C ARG A 293 19.62 -17.80 -1.88
N ILE A 294 20.81 -18.14 -1.38
CA ILE A 294 21.07 -18.23 0.07
C ILE A 294 20.77 -16.90 0.74
N LEU A 295 21.37 -15.80 0.28
CA LEU A 295 21.17 -14.47 0.89
C LEU A 295 19.68 -14.03 0.94
N PRO A 296 18.91 -14.05 -0.16
CA PRO A 296 17.49 -13.71 -0.08
C PRO A 296 16.69 -14.70 0.76
N LEU A 297 17.02 -16.01 0.76
CA LEU A 297 16.35 -16.99 1.61
C LEU A 297 16.61 -16.72 3.10
N THR A 298 17.85 -16.42 3.48
CA THR A 298 18.19 -16.03 4.86
C THR A 298 17.49 -14.76 5.28
N ALA A 299 17.31 -13.79 4.36
CA ALA A 299 16.54 -12.58 4.62
C ALA A 299 15.05 -12.89 4.82
N VAL A 300 14.46 -13.77 4.02
CA VAL A 300 13.07 -14.21 4.20
C VAL A 300 12.88 -14.88 5.57
N VAL A 301 13.77 -15.79 5.95
CA VAL A 301 13.73 -16.44 7.27
C VAL A 301 13.87 -15.41 8.39
N ALA A 302 14.79 -14.46 8.28
CA ALA A 302 14.98 -13.41 9.28
C ALA A 302 13.72 -12.55 9.44
N ILE A 303 13.10 -12.12 8.33
CA ILE A 303 11.85 -11.34 8.37
C ILE A 303 10.72 -12.18 8.97
N ALA A 304 10.61 -13.46 8.61
CA ALA A 304 9.58 -14.35 9.14
C ALA A 304 9.71 -14.55 10.66
N VAL A 305 10.93 -14.84 11.16
CA VAL A 305 11.20 -14.99 12.59
C VAL A 305 10.87 -13.70 13.36
N MET A 306 11.30 -12.55 12.84
CA MET A 306 10.97 -11.26 13.46
C MET A 306 9.47 -10.97 13.43
N SER A 307 8.78 -11.31 12.35
CA SER A 307 7.32 -11.13 12.22
C SER A 307 6.58 -11.99 13.25
N VAL A 308 6.99 -13.24 13.45
CA VAL A 308 6.43 -14.12 14.49
C VAL A 308 6.67 -13.52 15.88
N GLY A 309 7.89 -13.03 16.15
CA GLY A 309 8.21 -12.35 17.41
C GLY A 309 7.30 -11.15 17.66
N ILE A 310 7.15 -10.26 16.68
CA ILE A 310 6.27 -9.08 16.78
C ILE A 310 4.81 -9.48 17.02
N LEU A 311 4.30 -10.48 16.30
CA LEU A 311 2.92 -10.96 16.47
C LEU A 311 2.70 -11.61 17.84
N SER A 312 3.68 -12.34 18.36
CA SER A 312 3.59 -12.95 19.70
C SER A 312 3.57 -11.93 20.85
N LEU A 313 4.06 -10.71 20.59
CA LEU A 313 4.02 -9.61 21.54
C LEU A 313 2.74 -8.77 21.43
N GLN A 314 1.89 -9.02 20.43
CA GLN A 314 0.65 -8.28 20.28
C GLN A 314 -0.33 -8.62 21.41
N PRO A 315 -1.06 -7.63 21.94
CA PRO A 315 -2.10 -7.83 22.94
C PRO A 315 -3.12 -8.89 22.53
N LYS A 316 -3.39 -9.84 23.44
CA LYS A 316 -4.43 -10.85 23.24
C LYS A 316 -5.80 -10.19 23.15
N ARG A 317 -6.00 -9.12 23.93
CA ARG A 317 -7.25 -8.37 23.95
C ARG A 317 -7.66 -7.84 22.57
N THR A 318 -6.71 -7.33 21.79
CA THR A 318 -6.98 -6.84 20.43
C THR A 318 -7.41 -7.98 19.50
N THR A 319 -6.78 -9.15 19.64
CA THR A 319 -7.14 -10.34 18.85
C THR A 319 -8.55 -10.82 19.18
N GLU A 320 -8.92 -10.85 20.46
CA GLU A 320 -10.27 -11.22 20.89
C GLU A 320 -11.34 -10.26 20.36
N ILE A 321 -11.09 -8.95 20.43
CA ILE A 321 -12.02 -7.92 19.91
C ILE A 321 -12.20 -8.08 18.39
N ASN A 322 -11.10 -8.30 17.66
CA ASN A 322 -11.14 -8.51 16.22
C ASN A 322 -11.93 -9.78 15.85
N LEU A 323 -11.67 -10.91 16.52
CA LEU A 323 -12.41 -12.15 16.31
C LEU A 323 -13.90 -12.00 16.66
N TYR A 324 -14.20 -11.27 17.73
CA TYR A 324 -15.58 -10.93 18.09
C TYR A 324 -16.25 -10.18 16.95
N ASN A 325 -15.63 -9.11 16.44
CA ASN A 325 -16.20 -8.30 15.37
C ASN A 325 -16.36 -9.11 14.07
N ALA A 326 -15.41 -9.99 13.75
CA ALA A 326 -15.49 -10.86 12.58
C ALA A 326 -16.70 -11.82 12.63
N VAL A 327 -17.07 -12.33 13.81
CA VAL A 327 -18.23 -13.22 13.96
C VAL A 327 -19.52 -12.44 14.17
N PHE A 328 -19.58 -11.64 15.22
CA PHE A 328 -20.82 -11.03 15.70
C PHE A 328 -21.24 -9.77 14.95
N ALA A 329 -20.29 -9.02 14.40
CA ALA A 329 -20.58 -7.78 13.68
C ALA A 329 -20.54 -7.93 12.15
N GLU A 330 -19.78 -8.88 11.62
CA GLU A 330 -19.65 -9.11 10.17
C GLU A 330 -20.36 -10.37 9.68
N LEU A 331 -20.07 -11.55 10.25
CA LEU A 331 -20.58 -12.82 9.73
C LEU A 331 -22.08 -13.01 10.02
N LEU A 332 -22.47 -13.06 11.30
CA LEU A 332 -23.84 -13.40 11.70
C LEU A 332 -24.90 -12.42 11.19
N PRO A 333 -24.70 -11.09 11.21
CA PRO A 333 -25.71 -10.13 10.77
C PRO A 333 -25.98 -10.19 9.27
N HIS A 334 -25.06 -10.80 8.52
CA HIS A 334 -25.09 -10.83 7.05
C HIS A 334 -25.23 -12.26 6.52
N SER A 335 -25.43 -13.23 7.43
CA SER A 335 -25.75 -14.59 7.06
C SER A 335 -27.26 -14.75 6.82
N PRO A 336 -27.69 -15.37 5.71
CA PRO A 336 -29.07 -15.81 5.53
C PRO A 336 -29.48 -16.97 6.44
N VAL A 337 -28.54 -17.74 7.00
CA VAL A 337 -28.80 -18.88 7.92
C VAL A 337 -27.87 -18.80 9.14
N PRO A 338 -28.02 -17.78 10.00
CA PRO A 338 -27.07 -17.52 11.09
C PRO A 338 -27.04 -18.63 12.16
N GLU A 339 -28.13 -19.39 12.32
CA GLU A 339 -28.20 -20.58 13.18
C GLU A 339 -27.28 -21.71 12.71
N GLU A 340 -27.32 -22.02 11.41
CA GLU A 340 -26.47 -23.05 10.79
C GLU A 340 -25.00 -22.62 10.81
N ASP A 341 -24.72 -21.35 10.55
CA ASP A 341 -23.37 -20.80 10.56
C ASP A 341 -22.76 -20.86 11.98
N LEU A 342 -23.54 -20.55 13.04
CA LEU A 342 -23.11 -20.75 14.43
C LEU A 342 -22.85 -22.21 14.77
N ALA A 343 -23.74 -23.12 14.33
CA ALA A 343 -23.59 -24.54 14.55
C ALA A 343 -22.31 -25.08 13.88
N TRP A 344 -21.99 -24.61 12.67
CA TRP A 344 -20.73 -24.96 11.99
C TRP A 344 -19.50 -24.46 12.76
N LEU A 345 -19.59 -23.25 13.32
CA LEU A 345 -18.55 -22.69 14.18
C LEU A 345 -18.42 -23.43 15.51
N GLY A 346 -19.41 -24.25 15.87
CA GLY A 346 -19.46 -25.01 17.12
C GLY A 346 -19.83 -24.13 18.31
N LEU A 347 -20.64 -23.08 18.06
CA LEU A 347 -21.09 -22.12 19.06
C LEU A 347 -22.55 -22.38 19.45
N ASP A 348 -22.90 -22.03 20.68
CA ASP A 348 -24.25 -22.14 21.21
C ASP A 348 -25.24 -21.20 20.47
N PRO A 349 -26.48 -21.64 20.14
CA PRO A 349 -27.48 -20.80 19.48
C PRO A 349 -27.83 -19.51 20.25
N GLY A 350 -27.66 -19.49 21.57
CA GLY A 350 -27.87 -18.29 22.40
C GLY A 350 -26.97 -17.11 22.04
N PHE A 351 -25.87 -17.34 21.30
CA PHE A 351 -25.02 -16.28 20.76
C PHE A 351 -25.69 -15.43 19.68
N LEU A 352 -26.81 -15.89 19.08
CA LEU A 352 -27.58 -15.10 18.10
C LEU A 352 -28.09 -13.77 18.66
N ALA A 353 -28.37 -13.71 19.96
CA ALA A 353 -28.82 -12.48 20.62
C ALA A 353 -27.78 -11.34 20.54
N SER A 354 -26.52 -11.68 20.26
CA SER A 354 -25.40 -10.75 20.11
C SER A 354 -25.05 -10.47 18.65
N SER A 355 -25.83 -10.98 17.69
CA SER A 355 -25.68 -10.63 16.27
C SER A 355 -25.89 -9.12 16.07
N GLY A 356 -24.96 -8.47 15.39
CA GLY A 356 -24.99 -7.05 15.05
C GLY A 356 -24.46 -6.15 16.17
N THR A 357 -23.79 -6.73 17.16
CA THR A 357 -23.27 -5.99 18.31
C THR A 357 -21.74 -5.86 18.25
N THR A 358 -21.22 -4.88 18.98
CA THR A 358 -19.78 -4.75 19.27
C THR A 358 -19.48 -5.27 20.68
N VAL A 359 -18.20 -5.47 21.01
CA VAL A 359 -17.78 -5.88 22.37
C VAL A 359 -18.27 -4.91 23.46
N ALA A 360 -18.40 -3.62 23.14
CA ALA A 360 -18.88 -2.59 24.07
C ALA A 360 -20.41 -2.49 24.14
N SER A 361 -21.15 -3.25 23.35
CA SER A 361 -22.61 -3.16 23.29
C SER A 361 -23.27 -3.80 24.52
N PRO A 362 -24.44 -3.30 24.98
CA PRO A 362 -25.16 -3.88 26.12
C PRO A 362 -25.60 -5.35 25.93
N LYS A 363 -25.73 -5.80 24.67
CA LYS A 363 -26.07 -7.18 24.29
C LYS A 363 -24.84 -7.97 23.81
N SER A 364 -23.64 -7.57 24.22
CA SER A 364 -22.41 -8.20 23.77
C SER A 364 -22.36 -9.68 24.17
N ALA A 365 -21.85 -10.53 23.27
CA ALA A 365 -21.56 -11.92 23.58
C ALA A 365 -20.52 -12.05 24.70
N ALA A 366 -19.71 -11.01 24.96
CA ALA A 366 -18.77 -10.99 26.08
C ALA A 366 -19.46 -11.02 27.46
N LEU A 367 -20.76 -10.66 27.52
CA LEU A 367 -21.57 -10.75 28.74
C LEU A 367 -22.26 -12.11 28.88
N ASN A 368 -22.16 -12.98 27.87
CA ASN A 368 -22.72 -14.33 27.92
C ASN A 368 -21.83 -15.23 28.79
N PRO A 369 -22.37 -16.00 29.75
CA PRO A 369 -21.58 -16.95 30.56
C PRO A 369 -20.77 -17.96 29.74
N LYS A 370 -21.22 -18.29 28.53
CA LYS A 370 -20.54 -19.22 27.61
C LYS A 370 -19.47 -18.56 26.75
N PHE A 371 -19.12 -17.29 26.96
CA PHE A 371 -18.15 -16.58 26.12
C PHE A 371 -16.75 -17.25 26.10
N HIS A 372 -16.38 -17.95 27.17
CA HIS A 372 -15.16 -18.75 27.20
C HIS A 372 -15.13 -19.82 26.09
N GLU A 373 -16.27 -20.43 25.73
CA GLU A 373 -16.36 -21.38 24.63
C GLU A 373 -16.04 -20.70 23.28
N PHE A 374 -16.44 -19.44 23.10
CA PHE A 374 -16.08 -18.65 21.93
C PHE A 374 -14.56 -18.44 21.87
N GLN A 375 -13.94 -18.03 22.98
CA GLN A 375 -12.49 -17.81 23.06
C GLN A 375 -11.67 -19.08 22.78
N GLU A 376 -12.18 -20.26 23.15
CA GLU A 376 -11.51 -21.54 22.93
C GLU A 376 -11.71 -22.11 21.52
N ARG A 377 -12.92 -21.95 20.95
CA ARG A 377 -13.30 -22.60 19.69
C ARG A 377 -13.04 -21.74 18.46
N ILE A 378 -13.05 -20.42 18.60
CA ILE A 378 -12.92 -19.49 17.48
C ILE A 378 -11.51 -18.96 17.40
N GLY A 379 -10.92 -19.10 16.21
CA GLY A 379 -9.64 -18.51 15.88
C GLY A 379 -9.52 -18.26 14.38
N PRO A 380 -8.44 -17.58 13.94
CA PRO A 380 -8.27 -17.19 12.54
C PRO A 380 -8.35 -18.36 11.55
N ALA A 381 -7.80 -19.53 11.92
CA ALA A 381 -7.84 -20.73 11.08
C ALA A 381 -9.25 -21.31 10.93
N LYS A 382 -10.06 -21.28 11.99
CA LYS A 382 -11.45 -21.76 11.97
C LYS A 382 -12.32 -20.86 11.09
N LEU A 383 -12.14 -19.55 11.19
CA LEU A 383 -12.82 -18.58 10.30
C LEU A 383 -12.38 -18.73 8.84
N ALA A 384 -11.08 -18.95 8.59
CA ALA A 384 -10.60 -19.23 7.24
C ALA A 384 -11.22 -20.52 6.66
N GLY A 385 -11.32 -21.57 7.48
CA GLY A 385 -12.03 -22.80 7.11
C GLY A 385 -13.51 -22.57 6.82
N PHE A 386 -14.18 -21.72 7.61
CA PHE A 386 -15.60 -21.39 7.43
C PHE A 386 -15.84 -20.75 6.05
N TYR A 387 -15.07 -19.74 5.69
CA TYR A 387 -15.22 -19.06 4.40
C TYR A 387 -14.78 -19.93 3.22
N ALA A 388 -13.86 -20.87 3.42
CA ALA A 388 -13.50 -21.85 2.41
C ALA A 388 -14.62 -22.84 2.10
N SER A 389 -15.46 -23.20 3.09
CA SER A 389 -16.63 -24.04 2.89
C SER A 389 -17.90 -23.28 2.48
N HIS A 390 -17.93 -21.96 2.67
CA HIS A 390 -19.07 -21.09 2.36
C HIS A 390 -18.65 -19.92 1.44
N PRO A 391 -18.27 -20.20 0.17
CA PRO A 391 -17.76 -19.17 -0.75
C PRO A 391 -18.74 -18.03 -1.00
N GLU A 392 -20.05 -18.27 -0.93
CA GLU A 392 -21.08 -17.25 -1.03
C GLU A 392 -21.01 -16.21 0.10
N ARG A 393 -20.65 -16.62 1.32
CA ARG A 393 -20.42 -15.69 2.44
C ARG A 393 -19.22 -14.80 2.17
N LEU A 394 -18.16 -15.39 1.59
CA LEU A 394 -16.93 -14.66 1.22
C LEU A 394 -17.17 -13.66 0.09
N ILE A 395 -18.00 -14.00 -0.90
CA ILE A 395 -18.37 -13.08 -2.00
C ILE A 395 -19.13 -11.87 -1.45
N GLY A 396 -20.17 -12.10 -0.64
CA GLY A 396 -20.94 -11.00 -0.03
C GLY A 396 -20.09 -10.09 0.85
N MET A 397 -19.15 -10.68 1.61
CA MET A 397 -18.13 -9.93 2.34
C MET A 397 -17.27 -9.08 1.40
N GLY A 398 -16.78 -9.66 0.30
CA GLY A 398 -15.99 -8.95 -0.71
C GLY A 398 -16.71 -7.74 -1.31
N GLU A 399 -18.00 -7.86 -1.62
CA GLU A 399 -18.82 -6.75 -2.17
C GLU A 399 -18.93 -5.58 -1.18
N ARG A 400 -19.19 -5.88 0.10
CA ARG A 400 -19.19 -4.87 1.18
C ARG A 400 -17.82 -4.24 1.34
N GLY A 401 -16.76 -5.04 1.30
CA GLY A 401 -15.38 -4.57 1.38
C GLY A 401 -15.01 -3.63 0.24
N ILE A 402 -15.38 -3.94 -1.01
CA ILE A 402 -15.14 -3.05 -2.16
C ILE A 402 -15.92 -1.73 -2.01
N THR A 403 -17.16 -1.82 -1.53
CA THR A 403 -17.99 -0.62 -1.28
C THR A 403 -17.35 0.26 -0.21
N ALA A 404 -16.90 -0.33 0.89
CA ALA A 404 -16.19 0.36 1.98
C ALA A 404 -14.85 0.97 1.50
N LEU A 405 -14.10 0.23 0.68
CA LEU A 405 -12.83 0.68 0.10
C LEU A 405 -13.00 1.92 -0.79
N LEU A 406 -14.10 1.99 -1.55
CA LEU A 406 -14.45 3.15 -2.39
C LEU A 406 -15.05 4.31 -1.59
N THR A 407 -15.31 4.12 -0.29
CA THR A 407 -15.79 5.13 0.66
C THR A 407 -14.79 5.33 1.82
N PRO A 408 -13.51 5.67 1.55
CA PRO A 408 -12.43 5.62 2.55
C PRO A 408 -12.48 6.76 3.60
N GLU A 409 -13.59 7.50 3.68
CA GLU A 409 -13.76 8.62 4.61
C GLU A 409 -14.33 8.12 5.94
N LEU A 410 -13.63 8.37 7.04
CA LEU A 410 -14.07 7.98 8.39
C LEU A 410 -15.13 8.94 8.92
N GLY A 411 -16.39 8.70 8.56
CA GLY A 411 -17.54 9.58 8.88
C GLY A 411 -17.64 9.96 10.36
N TYR A 412 -17.23 9.07 11.26
CA TYR A 412 -17.32 9.22 12.70
C TYR A 412 -16.09 9.89 13.36
N VAL A 413 -15.08 10.32 12.60
CA VAL A 413 -13.83 10.93 13.13
C VAL A 413 -13.56 12.29 12.49
N GLY A 414 -13.46 13.37 13.27
CA GLY A 414 -13.14 14.71 12.77
C GLY A 414 -11.68 14.90 12.33
N SER A 415 -11.45 15.88 11.45
CA SER A 415 -10.13 16.17 10.89
C SER A 415 -9.50 17.48 11.36
N PHE A 416 -10.19 18.25 12.20
CA PHE A 416 -9.78 19.58 12.63
C PHE A 416 -9.70 19.67 14.15
N MET A 417 -8.95 20.66 14.64
CA MET A 417 -8.88 20.97 16.06
C MET A 417 -10.11 21.77 16.49
N GLU A 418 -10.48 21.62 17.76
CA GLU A 418 -11.48 22.48 18.38
C GLU A 418 -11.05 23.95 18.29
N GLY A 419 -11.99 24.85 18.00
CA GLY A 419 -11.73 26.30 17.88
C GLY A 419 -11.22 26.77 16.51
N GLN A 420 -11.03 25.88 15.53
CA GLN A 420 -10.68 26.27 14.14
C GLN A 420 -11.86 26.73 13.29
N GLY A 421 -13.05 26.93 13.89
CA GLY A 421 -14.27 27.35 13.19
C GLY A 421 -14.90 26.27 12.32
N GLN A 422 -14.55 25.00 12.52
CA GLN A 422 -15.12 23.85 11.84
C GLN A 422 -16.09 23.12 12.77
N GLU A 423 -17.15 22.54 12.19
CA GLU A 423 -18.13 21.73 12.94
C GLU A 423 -17.51 20.43 13.46
N PRO A 424 -18.06 19.84 14.54
CA PRO A 424 -17.69 18.50 14.99
C PRO A 424 -17.74 17.48 13.84
N PHE A 425 -16.78 16.57 13.79
CA PHE A 425 -16.65 15.55 12.74
C PHE A 425 -16.36 16.08 11.32
N ALA A 426 -16.12 17.38 11.14
CA ALA A 426 -15.77 17.96 9.85
C ALA A 426 -14.54 17.29 9.24
N LYS A 427 -14.54 17.13 7.91
CA LYS A 427 -13.53 16.38 7.15
C LYS A 427 -12.61 17.28 6.38
N ASP A 428 -11.32 16.93 6.35
CA ASP A 428 -10.35 17.66 5.55
C ASP A 428 -10.41 17.29 4.07
N ARG A 429 -11.17 18.07 3.30
CA ARG A 429 -11.32 17.93 1.86
C ARG A 429 -10.55 18.98 1.05
N ARG A 430 -9.49 19.59 1.62
CA ARG A 430 -8.68 20.61 0.90
C ARG A 430 -7.98 20.07 -0.35
N PHE A 431 -7.60 18.80 -0.34
CA PHE A 431 -6.98 18.12 -1.48
C PHE A 431 -7.51 16.68 -1.61
N PRO A 432 -8.69 16.46 -2.22
CA PRO A 432 -9.38 15.17 -2.23
C PRO A 432 -9.23 14.45 -3.58
N VAL A 433 -8.01 14.26 -4.06
CA VAL A 433 -7.74 13.64 -5.38
C VAL A 433 -8.11 12.17 -5.43
N VAL A 434 -7.63 11.37 -4.47
CA VAL A 434 -7.96 9.95 -4.31
C VAL A 434 -9.40 9.79 -3.87
N LEU A 435 -9.88 10.61 -2.93
CA LEU A 435 -11.29 10.59 -2.52
C LEU A 435 -12.22 10.85 -3.71
N GLY A 436 -11.89 11.82 -4.56
CA GLY A 436 -12.63 12.12 -5.79
C GLY A 436 -12.58 10.97 -6.80
N LEU A 437 -11.40 10.38 -7.02
CA LEU A 437 -11.23 9.20 -7.87
C LEU A 437 -12.08 8.02 -7.37
N TYR A 438 -12.05 7.74 -6.07
CA TYR A 438 -12.79 6.62 -5.48
C TYR A 438 -14.29 6.87 -5.52
N THR A 439 -14.71 8.12 -5.27
CA THR A 439 -16.11 8.53 -5.41
C THR A 439 -16.60 8.38 -6.84
N ALA A 440 -15.80 8.71 -7.85
CA ALA A 440 -16.14 8.47 -9.25
C ALA A 440 -16.27 6.97 -9.56
N MET A 441 -15.39 6.13 -8.98
CA MET A 441 -15.44 4.68 -9.13
C MET A 441 -16.59 4.03 -8.36
N LYS A 442 -17.25 4.70 -7.40
CA LYS A 442 -18.46 4.15 -6.75
C LYS A 442 -19.57 3.82 -7.74
N ALA A 443 -19.70 4.61 -8.82
CA ALA A 443 -20.68 4.35 -9.87
C ALA A 443 -20.36 3.10 -10.69
N VAL A 444 -19.08 2.72 -10.76
CA VAL A 444 -18.61 1.53 -11.48
C VAL A 444 -17.53 0.84 -10.63
N PRO A 445 -17.89 0.11 -9.56
CA PRO A 445 -16.91 -0.47 -8.63
C PRO A 445 -15.88 -1.39 -9.30
N VAL A 446 -16.31 -2.04 -10.39
CA VAL A 446 -15.46 -2.87 -11.26
C VAL A 446 -14.26 -2.08 -11.83
N ALA A 447 -14.35 -0.76 -11.96
CA ALA A 447 -13.26 0.08 -12.45
C ALA A 447 -12.01 0.02 -11.56
N LEU A 448 -12.18 -0.11 -10.23
CA LEU A 448 -11.03 -0.27 -9.32
C LEU A 448 -10.31 -1.60 -9.55
N VAL A 449 -11.09 -2.68 -9.68
CA VAL A 449 -10.55 -4.01 -9.98
C VAL A 449 -9.89 -4.02 -11.36
N ALA A 450 -10.50 -3.38 -12.36
CA ALA A 450 -9.94 -3.24 -13.70
C ALA A 450 -8.62 -2.45 -13.70
N LEU A 451 -8.52 -1.36 -12.91
CA LEU A 451 -7.28 -0.60 -12.72
C LEU A 451 -6.16 -1.49 -12.16
N GLN A 452 -6.46 -2.30 -11.14
CA GLN A 452 -5.49 -3.21 -10.53
C GLN A 452 -5.07 -4.32 -11.49
N LEU A 453 -6.02 -4.94 -12.20
CA LEU A 453 -5.74 -5.97 -13.22
C LEU A 453 -4.91 -5.43 -14.37
N LEU A 454 -5.22 -4.24 -14.87
CA LEU A 454 -4.44 -3.58 -15.92
C LEU A 454 -3.01 -3.29 -15.44
N THR A 455 -2.87 -2.79 -14.21
CA THR A 455 -1.57 -2.52 -13.58
C THR A 455 -0.76 -3.81 -13.42
N LEU A 456 -1.41 -4.92 -13.02
CA LEU A 456 -0.79 -6.24 -12.93
C LEU A 456 -0.32 -6.75 -14.29
N MET A 457 -1.18 -6.70 -15.31
CA MET A 457 -0.87 -7.13 -16.67
C MET A 457 0.29 -6.34 -17.28
N LEU A 458 0.26 -5.00 -17.19
CA LEU A 458 1.35 -4.17 -17.68
C LEU A 458 2.61 -4.31 -16.82
N GLY A 459 2.47 -4.56 -15.53
CA GLY A 459 3.55 -4.88 -14.59
C GLY A 459 4.31 -6.13 -15.03
N LEU A 460 3.60 -7.23 -15.29
CA LEU A 460 4.17 -8.46 -15.85
C LEU A 460 4.83 -8.20 -17.21
N ALA A 461 4.16 -7.47 -18.11
CA ALA A 461 4.72 -7.13 -19.42
C ALA A 461 6.05 -6.35 -19.29
N VAL A 462 6.13 -5.35 -18.41
CA VAL A 462 7.37 -4.60 -18.16
C VAL A 462 8.42 -5.46 -17.46
N ALA A 463 8.03 -6.28 -16.49
CA ALA A 463 8.93 -7.16 -15.75
C ALA A 463 9.63 -8.19 -16.65
N PHE A 464 8.91 -8.75 -17.62
CA PHE A 464 9.46 -9.77 -18.52
C PHE A 464 10.01 -9.21 -19.84
N ARG A 465 9.32 -8.24 -20.49
CA ARG A 465 9.75 -7.70 -21.79
C ARG A 465 10.84 -6.63 -21.66
N LYS A 466 10.73 -5.75 -20.66
CA LYS A 466 11.68 -4.65 -20.43
C LYS A 466 12.67 -4.95 -19.31
N LYS A 467 12.43 -6.00 -18.52
CA LYS A 467 13.29 -6.44 -17.40
C LYS A 467 13.55 -5.34 -16.37
N ALA A 468 12.59 -4.43 -16.20
CA ALA A 468 12.69 -3.30 -15.30
C ALA A 468 12.09 -3.64 -13.92
N GLY A 469 12.77 -3.19 -12.84
CA GLY A 469 12.30 -3.39 -11.46
C GLY A 469 10.91 -2.81 -11.20
N VAL A 470 10.53 -1.73 -11.89
CA VAL A 470 9.20 -1.11 -11.79
C VAL A 470 8.07 -2.08 -12.16
N GLY A 471 8.30 -2.98 -13.14
CA GLY A 471 7.32 -4.00 -13.50
C GLY A 471 7.09 -5.00 -12.37
N ARG A 472 8.17 -5.46 -11.72
CA ARG A 472 8.10 -6.38 -10.57
C ARG A 472 7.45 -5.72 -9.37
N LEU A 473 7.76 -4.44 -9.14
CA LEU A 473 7.15 -3.63 -8.09
C LEU A 473 5.63 -3.56 -8.27
N ALA A 474 5.16 -3.29 -9.48
CA ALA A 474 3.72 -3.22 -9.75
C ALA A 474 3.00 -4.53 -9.45
N VAL A 475 3.59 -5.67 -9.80
CA VAL A 475 3.06 -7.00 -9.45
C VAL A 475 2.97 -7.17 -7.93
N VAL A 476 4.05 -6.85 -7.21
CA VAL A 476 4.09 -6.97 -5.74
C VAL A 476 3.06 -6.06 -5.07
N VAL A 477 2.92 -4.81 -5.51
CA VAL A 477 1.97 -3.84 -4.95
C VAL A 477 0.52 -4.29 -5.16
N VAL A 478 0.16 -4.77 -6.35
CA VAL A 478 -1.21 -5.26 -6.62
C VAL A 478 -1.53 -6.49 -5.78
N LEU A 479 -0.63 -7.47 -5.74
CA LEU A 479 -0.83 -8.68 -4.94
C LEU A 479 -0.86 -8.40 -3.44
N ALA A 480 -0.03 -7.46 -2.95
CA ALA A 480 -0.08 -6.98 -1.57
C ALA A 480 -1.42 -6.29 -1.27
N GLY A 481 -1.93 -5.48 -2.20
CA GLY A 481 -3.24 -4.83 -2.06
C GLY A 481 -4.38 -5.84 -1.91
N TRP A 482 -4.41 -6.89 -2.73
CA TRP A 482 -5.41 -7.94 -2.65
C TRP A 482 -5.29 -8.78 -1.38
N LEU A 483 -4.07 -9.18 -1.00
CA LEU A 483 -3.89 -9.98 0.19
C LEU A 483 -4.20 -9.17 1.46
N GLN A 484 -3.77 -7.91 1.53
CA GLN A 484 -4.11 -7.02 2.63
C GLN A 484 -5.63 -6.79 2.72
N PHE A 485 -6.31 -6.62 1.59
CA PHE A 485 -7.78 -6.51 1.55
C PHE A 485 -8.44 -7.73 2.20
N TRP A 486 -8.11 -8.93 1.77
CA TRP A 486 -8.74 -10.14 2.31
C TRP A 486 -8.38 -10.42 3.76
N VAL A 487 -7.12 -10.20 4.17
CA VAL A 487 -6.71 -10.35 5.58
C VAL A 487 -7.51 -9.41 6.47
N VAL A 488 -7.67 -8.14 6.08
CA VAL A 488 -8.48 -7.16 6.82
C VAL A 488 -9.94 -7.60 6.90
N MET A 489 -10.54 -7.97 5.76
CA MET A 489 -11.95 -8.37 5.70
C MET A 489 -12.26 -9.57 6.61
N MET A 490 -11.33 -10.54 6.70
CA MET A 490 -11.52 -11.73 7.50
C MET A 490 -11.25 -11.54 9.00
N VAL A 491 -10.41 -10.55 9.37
CA VAL A 491 -9.93 -10.38 10.76
C VAL A 491 -10.65 -9.26 11.50
N SER A 492 -10.96 -8.14 10.86
CA SER A 492 -11.37 -6.91 11.57
C SER A 492 -12.89 -6.72 11.70
N GLY A 493 -13.69 -7.33 10.82
CA GLY A 493 -15.15 -7.20 10.79
C GLY A 493 -15.68 -5.81 10.39
N GLN A 494 -17.00 -5.65 10.41
CA GLN A 494 -17.73 -4.49 9.89
C GLN A 494 -17.47 -3.15 10.62
N PRO A 495 -17.41 -3.09 11.97
CA PRO A 495 -17.36 -1.81 12.70
C PRO A 495 -16.12 -0.97 12.37
N GLU A 496 -15.02 -1.62 12.01
CA GLU A 496 -13.71 -0.99 11.77
C GLU A 496 -13.28 -1.05 10.29
N ILE A 497 -14.19 -1.50 9.42
CA ILE A 497 -13.90 -1.84 8.03
C ILE A 497 -13.31 -0.64 7.26
N TYR A 498 -13.86 0.56 7.47
CA TYR A 498 -13.44 1.75 6.75
C TYR A 498 -11.99 2.12 7.05
N ARG A 499 -11.60 2.12 8.33
CA ARG A 499 -10.23 2.44 8.77
C ARG A 499 -9.26 1.34 8.33
N GLN A 500 -9.62 0.10 8.58
CA GLN A 500 -8.73 -1.03 8.32
C GLN A 500 -8.43 -1.18 6.82
N LEU A 501 -9.39 -0.82 5.95
CA LEU A 501 -9.25 -0.80 4.49
C LEU A 501 -8.47 0.39 3.93
N ILE A 502 -8.05 1.37 4.73
CA ILE A 502 -7.29 2.52 4.24
C ILE A 502 -5.93 2.07 3.65
N VAL A 503 -5.28 1.03 4.19
CA VAL A 503 -4.02 0.52 3.62
C VAL A 503 -4.22 -0.17 2.26
N PRO A 504 -5.17 -1.11 2.09
CA PRO A 504 -5.60 -1.56 0.76
C PRO A 504 -5.97 -0.41 -0.17
N GLY A 505 -6.65 0.61 0.35
CA GLY A 505 -7.04 1.81 -0.38
C GLY A 505 -5.83 2.59 -0.87
N PHE A 506 -4.80 2.74 -0.04
CA PHE A 506 -3.53 3.35 -0.43
C PHE A 506 -2.83 2.55 -1.53
N LEU A 507 -2.77 1.23 -1.43
CA LEU A 507 -2.19 0.35 -2.46
C LEU A 507 -2.96 0.41 -3.78
N GLY A 508 -4.30 0.49 -3.72
CA GLY A 508 -5.15 0.74 -4.88
C GLY A 508 -4.85 2.08 -5.54
N ALA A 509 -4.66 3.15 -4.74
CA ALA A 509 -4.36 4.48 -5.26
C ALA A 509 -2.96 4.55 -5.89
N LEU A 510 -1.98 3.82 -5.35
CA LEU A 510 -0.64 3.68 -5.92
C LEU A 510 -0.63 2.98 -7.29
N CYS A 511 -1.70 2.26 -7.66
CA CYS A 511 -1.81 1.71 -9.01
C CYS A 511 -1.85 2.80 -10.09
N VAL A 512 -2.34 4.01 -9.78
CA VAL A 512 -2.37 5.14 -10.74
C VAL A 512 -0.96 5.60 -11.15
N PRO A 513 -0.06 6.03 -10.24
CA PRO A 513 1.32 6.38 -10.62
C PRO A 513 2.08 5.21 -11.24
N LEU A 514 1.85 3.98 -10.78
CA LEU A 514 2.47 2.78 -11.35
C LEU A 514 2.00 2.56 -12.79
N LEU A 515 0.71 2.69 -13.07
CA LEU A 515 0.15 2.54 -14.41
C LEU A 515 0.76 3.57 -15.38
N VAL A 516 0.88 4.84 -14.96
CA VAL A 516 1.55 5.90 -15.73
C VAL A 516 3.01 5.51 -16.01
N ALA A 517 3.73 5.00 -15.02
CA ALA A 517 5.11 4.54 -15.18
C ALA A 517 5.21 3.38 -16.19
N LEU A 518 4.34 2.37 -16.07
CA LEU A 518 4.34 1.18 -16.90
C LEU A 518 4.01 1.49 -18.36
N ILE A 519 2.97 2.30 -18.62
CA ILE A 519 2.60 2.75 -19.96
C ILE A 519 3.77 3.50 -20.60
N SER A 520 4.38 4.43 -19.85
CA SER A 520 5.50 5.23 -20.34
C SER A 520 6.72 4.36 -20.69
N ILE A 521 7.00 3.33 -19.88
CA ILE A 521 8.08 2.36 -20.12
C ILE A 521 7.79 1.47 -21.34
N LEU A 522 6.57 0.98 -21.51
CA LEU A 522 6.20 0.16 -22.66
C LEU A 522 6.22 0.97 -23.96
N ALA A 523 5.75 2.22 -23.92
CA ALA A 523 5.74 3.13 -25.06
C ALA A 523 7.15 3.58 -25.49
N SER A 524 8.16 3.46 -24.61
CA SER A 524 9.54 3.76 -24.97
C SER A 524 10.14 2.63 -25.84
N ASN A 525 10.51 2.96 -27.08
CA ASN A 525 11.28 2.04 -27.91
C ASN A 525 12.67 1.81 -27.29
N PRO A 526 13.20 0.57 -27.28
CA PRO A 526 14.61 0.39 -26.99
C PRO A 526 15.38 1.19 -28.04
N ALA A 527 16.19 2.17 -27.61
CA ALA A 527 17.07 2.86 -28.53
C ALA A 527 17.94 1.80 -29.21
N LEU A 528 17.79 1.63 -30.53
CA LEU A 528 18.74 0.86 -31.31
C LEU A 528 20.12 1.44 -30.99
N PRO A 529 21.11 0.61 -30.59
CA PRO A 529 22.44 1.13 -30.33
C PRO A 529 22.89 1.88 -31.59
N LYS A 530 23.29 3.15 -31.44
CA LYS A 530 23.98 3.87 -32.51
C LYS A 530 25.16 2.99 -32.90
N VAL A 531 25.06 2.35 -34.07
CA VAL A 531 26.22 1.78 -34.74
C VAL A 531 27.16 2.96 -34.89
N ARG A 532 28.30 2.91 -34.18
CA ARG A 532 29.39 3.82 -34.49
C ARG A 532 29.81 3.43 -35.89
N ASP A 533 29.44 4.23 -36.86
CA ASP A 533 30.09 4.23 -38.16
C ASP A 533 31.56 4.55 -37.87
N HIS A 534 32.38 3.51 -37.79
CA HIS A 534 33.80 3.65 -38.00
C HIS A 534 33.96 4.03 -39.47
N ALA A 535 33.88 5.33 -39.74
CA ALA A 535 34.37 5.90 -40.97
C ALA A 535 35.89 5.65 -40.99
N SER A 536 36.28 4.69 -41.81
CA SER A 536 37.59 4.60 -42.41
C SER A 536 37.91 5.92 -43.12
N GLY A 537 38.98 6.57 -42.68
CA GLY A 537 39.68 7.65 -43.34
C GLY A 537 41.15 7.52 -42.98
#